data_AF-A0A956GJ18-F1
#
_entry.id   AF-A0A956GJ18-F1
#
_cell.length_a   1.000
_cell.length_b   1.000
_cell.length_c   1.000
_cell.angle_alpha   90.00
_cell.angle_beta   90.00
_cell.angle_gamma   90.00
#
_symmetry.space_group_name_H-M   'P 1'
#
loop_
_entity.id
_entity.type
_entity.pdbx_description
1 polymer ?
#
loop_
_entity_poly.entity_id
_entity_poly.type
_entity_poly.pdbx_seq_one_letter_code
_entity_poly.pdbx_strand_id
1 'polypeptide(L)'
;TRSAAAPRGPGDAAGGGATANAGPTCDDAGRNAAAQTGKTDTTGMSMDQLDAVGVAVATACAEDGWSADQIRCMAEATADGGTACFDKLSEAQRNGLVERMMPIYDGHGAPAGADGDVDAESEDAADDLASDPCEGGE
;
A
#
# COMPACT_ATOMS: atom_id res chain seq x y z
N THR A 1 -31.20 -17.11 45.78
CA THR A 1 -31.59 -15.70 45.57
C THR A 1 -30.78 -15.17 44.40
N ARG A 2 -31.44 -14.71 43.34
CA ARG A 2 -30.83 -14.23 42.09
C ARG A 2 -30.27 -12.83 42.32
N SER A 3 -28.98 -12.61 42.08
CA SER A 3 -28.41 -11.26 42.00
C SER A 3 -28.47 -10.77 40.56
N ALA A 4 -29.13 -9.63 40.38
CA ALA A 4 -29.46 -9.02 39.11
C ALA A 4 -28.23 -8.46 38.37
N ALA A 5 -28.27 -8.59 37.05
CA ALA A 5 -27.37 -7.93 36.11
C ALA A 5 -27.62 -6.41 36.12
N ALA A 6 -26.55 -5.62 36.14
CA ALA A 6 -26.60 -4.18 35.88
C ALA A 6 -26.51 -3.91 34.36
N PRO A 7 -27.29 -2.95 33.82
CA PRO A 7 -27.25 -2.61 32.40
C PRO A 7 -26.01 -1.77 32.07
N ARG A 8 -25.25 -2.19 31.05
CA ARG A 8 -24.21 -1.37 30.43
C ARG A 8 -24.87 -0.42 29.42
N GLY A 9 -24.84 0.87 29.71
CA GLY A 9 -25.24 1.92 28.77
C GLY A 9 -24.26 2.08 27.61
N PRO A 10 -24.67 2.75 26.52
CA PRO A 10 -23.80 3.06 25.39
C PRO A 10 -22.93 4.27 25.76
N GLY A 11 -21.64 4.06 25.96
CA GLY A 11 -20.67 5.11 26.23
C GLY A 11 -19.57 5.08 25.19
N ASP A 12 -19.58 6.10 24.32
CA ASP A 12 -18.46 6.75 23.65
C ASP A 12 -17.22 5.92 23.31
N ALA A 13 -17.14 5.54 22.02
CA ALA A 13 -15.91 5.15 21.35
C ALA A 13 -15.08 6.40 21.00
N ALA A 14 -14.48 7.04 21.99
CA ALA A 14 -13.46 8.06 21.79
C ALA A 14 -12.56 8.15 23.02
N GLY A 15 -11.34 7.64 22.92
CA GLY A 15 -10.35 7.78 23.99
C GLY A 15 -9.32 6.67 23.98
N GLY A 16 -8.22 6.89 23.27
CA GLY A 16 -7.05 6.02 23.25
C GLY A 16 -6.52 5.74 24.65
N GLY A 17 -6.84 4.55 25.16
CA GLY A 17 -6.08 3.92 26.23
C GLY A 17 -5.04 3.03 25.58
N ALA A 18 -3.78 3.45 25.62
CA ALA A 18 -2.64 2.60 25.32
C ALA A 18 -2.67 1.39 26.27
N THR A 19 -3.18 0.26 25.81
CA THR A 19 -3.03 -1.01 26.51
C THR A 19 -1.62 -1.53 26.26
N ALA A 20 -0.84 -1.53 27.34
CA ALA A 20 0.49 -2.11 27.43
C ALA A 20 0.55 -3.54 26.83
N ASN A 21 1.61 -3.82 26.06
CA ASN A 21 1.91 -5.10 25.38
C ASN A 21 0.97 -5.54 24.25
N ALA A 22 0.54 -4.64 23.38
CA ALA A 22 0.20 -5.06 22.02
C ALA A 22 1.52 -5.22 21.24
N GLY A 23 1.84 -6.44 20.81
CA GLY A 23 2.94 -6.67 19.88
C GLY A 23 2.74 -5.90 18.57
N PRO A 24 3.76 -5.82 17.71
CA PRO A 24 3.64 -5.15 16.42
C PRO A 24 2.47 -5.72 15.61
N THR A 25 1.83 -4.84 14.85
CA THR A 25 0.65 -5.13 14.03
C THR A 25 0.99 -5.27 12.55
N CYS A 26 0.04 -5.76 11.74
CA CYS A 26 0.19 -5.76 10.28
C CYS A 26 0.40 -4.36 9.71
N ASP A 27 -0.17 -3.33 10.34
CA ASP A 27 0.02 -1.93 9.97
C ASP A 27 1.45 -1.46 10.28
N ASP A 28 2.03 -1.87 11.42
CA ASP A 28 3.43 -1.60 11.74
C ASP A 28 4.39 -2.29 10.76
N ALA A 29 4.06 -3.53 10.36
CA ALA A 29 4.81 -4.26 9.35
C ALA A 29 4.77 -3.56 7.98
N GLY A 30 3.59 -3.08 7.56
CA GLY A 30 3.43 -2.30 6.33
C GLY A 30 4.20 -0.99 6.35
N ARG A 31 4.07 -0.19 7.42
CA ARG A 31 4.79 1.07 7.58
C ARG A 31 6.31 0.88 7.57
N ASN A 32 6.81 -0.15 8.25
CA ASN A 32 8.25 -0.43 8.22
C ASN A 32 8.70 -0.90 6.83
N ALA A 33 7.93 -1.76 6.15
CA ALA A 33 8.26 -2.20 4.80
C ALA A 33 8.39 -1.02 3.82
N ALA A 34 7.43 -0.09 3.81
CA ALA A 34 7.50 1.14 3.02
C ALA A 34 8.75 1.97 3.33
N ALA A 35 9.06 2.13 4.62
CA ALA A 35 10.22 2.90 5.08
C ALA A 35 11.57 2.25 4.74
N GLN A 36 11.63 0.91 4.68
CA GLN A 36 12.85 0.20 4.27
C GLN A 36 13.01 0.17 2.75
N THR A 37 11.92 -0.01 1.99
CA THR A 37 11.94 0.05 0.51
C THR A 37 12.50 1.39 0.03
N GLY A 38 12.08 2.51 0.64
CA GLY A 38 12.62 3.83 0.34
C GLY A 38 14.12 4.03 0.64
N LYS A 39 14.79 3.08 1.30
CA LYS A 39 16.22 3.14 1.66
C LYS A 39 17.11 2.22 0.84
N THR A 40 16.60 1.12 0.30
CA THR A 40 17.46 0.00 -0.16
C THR A 40 17.87 0.02 -1.61
N ASP A 41 17.10 0.59 -2.54
CA ASP A 41 17.55 0.78 -3.95
C ASP A 41 16.50 1.47 -4.85
N THR A 42 15.30 1.78 -4.34
CA THR A 42 14.25 2.45 -5.12
C THR A 42 14.45 3.97 -5.17
N THR A 43 15.65 4.40 -5.56
CA THR A 43 15.97 5.81 -5.85
C THR A 43 15.17 6.20 -7.11
N GLY A 44 13.87 6.45 -6.96
CA GLY A 44 12.96 6.66 -8.07
C GLY A 44 11.49 6.34 -7.79
N MET A 45 11.17 5.67 -6.68
CA MET A 45 9.77 5.51 -6.29
C MET A 45 9.19 6.82 -5.77
N SER A 46 7.96 7.13 -6.20
CA SER A 46 7.19 8.23 -5.63
C SER A 46 6.75 7.90 -4.19
N MET A 47 6.37 8.93 -3.43
CA MET A 47 5.82 8.74 -2.09
C MET A 47 4.55 7.86 -2.13
N ASP A 48 3.74 7.99 -3.17
CA ASP A 48 2.52 7.18 -3.37
C ASP A 48 2.86 5.71 -3.62
N GLN A 49 3.95 5.41 -4.33
CA GLN A 49 4.41 4.03 -4.52
C GLN A 49 4.92 3.42 -3.22
N LEU A 50 5.63 4.18 -2.39
CA LEU A 50 6.07 3.72 -1.07
C LEU A 50 4.87 3.45 -0.16
N ASP A 51 3.86 4.31 -0.17
CA ASP A 51 2.63 4.12 0.59
C ASP A 51 1.87 2.87 0.11
N ALA A 52 1.74 2.70 -1.21
CA ALA A 52 1.16 1.51 -1.83
C ALA A 52 1.85 0.21 -1.40
N VAL A 53 3.19 0.21 -1.30
CA VAL A 53 3.94 -0.95 -0.77
C VAL A 53 3.54 -1.24 0.67
N GLY A 54 3.42 -0.21 1.50
CA GLY A 54 2.99 -0.36 2.89
C GLY A 54 1.59 -0.96 3.00
N VAL A 55 0.64 -0.48 2.19
CA VAL A 55 -0.73 -1.00 2.12
C VAL A 55 -0.76 -2.45 1.64
N ALA A 56 0.01 -2.80 0.60
CA ALA A 56 0.06 -4.15 0.07
C ALA A 56 0.58 -5.16 1.11
N VAL A 57 1.61 -4.79 1.87
CA VAL A 57 2.16 -5.61 2.95
C VAL A 57 1.17 -5.76 4.11
N ALA A 58 0.54 -4.67 4.55
CA ALA A 58 -0.46 -4.72 5.62
C ALA A 58 -1.67 -5.58 5.23
N THR A 59 -2.12 -5.49 3.97
CA THR A 59 -3.22 -6.28 3.42
C THR A 59 -2.86 -7.76 3.35
N ALA A 60 -1.71 -8.11 2.77
CA ALA A 60 -1.23 -9.50 2.72
C ALA A 60 -1.10 -10.10 4.13
N CYS A 61 -0.60 -9.32 5.09
CA CYS A 61 -0.50 -9.74 6.48
C CYS A 61 -1.85 -10.11 7.10
N ALA A 62 -2.87 -9.28 6.89
CA ALA A 62 -4.20 -9.48 7.43
C ALA A 62 -4.96 -10.63 6.73
N GLU A 63 -4.87 -10.71 5.40
CA GLU A 63 -5.58 -11.73 4.61
C GLU A 63 -4.94 -13.12 4.70
N ASP A 64 -3.60 -13.18 4.67
CA ASP A 64 -2.87 -14.45 4.68
C ASP A 64 -2.58 -14.97 6.10
N GLY A 65 -3.10 -14.27 7.13
CA GLY A 65 -3.05 -14.70 8.52
C GLY A 65 -1.64 -14.88 9.08
N TRP A 66 -0.79 -13.87 8.92
CA TRP A 66 0.60 -13.95 9.38
C TRP A 66 0.69 -14.20 10.89
N SER A 67 1.66 -15.02 11.28
CA SER A 67 1.95 -15.28 12.69
C SER A 67 2.58 -14.07 13.37
N ALA A 68 2.43 -13.97 14.69
CA ALA A 68 3.00 -12.87 15.48
C ALA A 68 4.52 -12.70 15.27
N ASP A 69 5.26 -13.80 15.08
CA ASP A 69 6.70 -13.76 14.78
C ASP A 69 7.01 -13.22 13.38
N GLN A 70 6.17 -13.52 12.38
CA GLN A 70 6.32 -12.97 11.02
C GLN A 70 6.02 -11.46 11.03
N ILE A 71 4.95 -11.05 11.71
CA ILE A 71 4.57 -9.64 11.87
C ILE A 71 5.67 -8.87 12.58
N ARG A 72 6.19 -9.41 13.70
CA ARG A 72 7.29 -8.78 14.43
C ARG A 72 8.56 -8.68 13.61
N CYS A 73 8.92 -9.74 12.87
CA CYS A 73 10.07 -9.70 11.99
C CYS A 73 9.94 -8.55 10.98
N MET A 74 8.82 -8.46 10.28
CA MET A 74 8.61 -7.43 9.26
C MET A 74 8.51 -6.02 9.84
N ALA A 75 7.89 -5.85 11.01
CA ALA A 75 7.79 -4.55 11.68
C ALA A 75 9.13 -4.04 12.24
N GLU A 76 10.03 -4.94 12.63
CA GLU A 76 11.34 -4.59 13.21
C GLU A 76 12.51 -4.74 12.21
N ALA A 77 12.25 -5.22 10.99
CA ALA A 77 13.26 -5.46 9.98
C ALA A 77 14.03 -4.18 9.61
N THR A 78 15.35 -4.27 9.60
CA THR A 78 16.22 -3.27 8.97
C THR A 78 16.29 -3.51 7.46
N ALA A 79 16.77 -2.52 6.71
CA ALA A 79 17.04 -2.59 5.28
C ALA A 79 17.69 -3.92 4.84
N ASP A 80 18.77 -4.34 5.51
CA ASP A 80 19.47 -5.60 5.22
C ASP A 80 18.77 -6.86 5.77
N GLY A 81 17.87 -6.69 6.74
CA GLY A 81 17.14 -7.78 7.42
C GLY A 81 15.78 -8.12 6.80
N GLY A 82 15.26 -7.26 5.91
CA GLY A 82 13.94 -7.44 5.29
C GLY A 82 13.83 -8.77 4.54
N THR A 83 14.84 -9.13 3.75
CA THR A 83 14.87 -10.39 2.97
C THR A 83 14.79 -11.62 3.89
N ALA A 84 15.48 -11.58 5.03
CA ALA A 84 15.42 -12.66 6.01
C ALA A 84 14.04 -12.81 6.68
N CYS A 85 13.25 -11.73 6.74
CA CYS A 85 11.87 -11.79 7.19
C CYS A 85 10.92 -12.32 6.10
N PHE A 86 11.16 -11.98 4.84
CA PHE A 86 10.45 -12.58 3.70
C PHE A 86 10.65 -14.10 3.62
N ASP A 87 11.85 -14.60 3.93
CA ASP A 87 12.13 -16.05 3.94
C ASP A 87 11.33 -16.82 5.00
N LYS A 88 10.85 -16.15 6.05
CA LYS A 88 9.98 -16.75 7.08
C LYS A 88 8.52 -16.88 6.65
N LEU A 89 8.12 -16.26 5.55
CA LEU A 89 6.80 -16.45 4.96
C LEU A 89 6.74 -17.80 4.24
N SER A 90 5.56 -18.43 4.23
CA SER A 90 5.35 -19.61 3.39
C SER A 90 5.44 -19.24 1.91
N GLU A 91 5.66 -20.22 1.05
CA GLU A 91 5.71 -19.99 -0.40
C GLU A 91 4.43 -19.33 -0.93
N ALA A 92 3.26 -19.76 -0.45
CA ALA A 92 1.98 -19.15 -0.81
C ALA A 92 1.89 -17.67 -0.38
N GLN A 93 2.33 -17.35 0.85
CA GLN A 93 2.36 -15.97 1.35
C GLN A 93 3.34 -15.09 0.57
N ARG A 94 4.52 -15.62 0.21
CA ARG A 94 5.48 -14.89 -0.62
C ARG A 94 4.92 -14.60 -2.00
N ASN A 95 4.34 -15.60 -2.66
CA ASN A 95 3.76 -15.44 -3.98
C ASN A 95 2.60 -14.44 -3.96
N GLY A 96 1.68 -14.58 -3.00
CA GLY A 96 0.56 -13.66 -2.85
C GLY A 96 1.00 -12.22 -2.55
N LEU A 97 2.09 -12.03 -1.80
CA LEU A 97 2.65 -10.71 -1.55
C LEU A 97 3.32 -10.14 -2.80
N VAL A 98 4.05 -10.95 -3.57
CA VAL A 98 4.67 -10.52 -4.85
C VAL A 98 3.59 -10.12 -5.85
N GLU A 99 2.51 -10.87 -6.00
CA GLU A 99 1.40 -10.54 -6.91
C GLU A 99 0.76 -9.19 -6.56
N ARG A 100 0.63 -8.86 -5.28
CA ARG A 100 0.11 -7.57 -4.81
C ARG A 100 1.10 -6.42 -5.01
N MET A 101 2.40 -6.70 -4.90
CA MET A 101 3.45 -5.69 -5.05
C MET A 101 3.81 -5.39 -6.51
N MET A 102 3.73 -6.38 -7.41
CA MET A 102 4.07 -6.27 -8.84
C MET A 102 3.50 -5.01 -9.52
N PRO A 103 2.19 -4.69 -9.45
CA PRO A 103 1.64 -3.51 -10.13
C PRO A 103 2.24 -2.18 -9.65
N ILE A 104 2.72 -2.11 -8.40
CA ILE A 104 3.32 -0.91 -7.81
C ILE A 104 4.69 -0.62 -8.44
N TYR A 105 5.46 -1.67 -8.76
CA TYR A 105 6.78 -1.57 -9.38
C TYR A 105 6.71 -1.35 -10.90
N ASP A 106 5.69 -1.90 -11.57
CA ASP A 106 5.50 -1.74 -13.03
C ASP A 106 4.97 -0.34 -13.44
N GLY A 107 4.77 0.58 -12.48
CA GLY A 107 4.31 1.95 -12.74
C GLY A 107 2.83 2.05 -13.13
N HIS A 108 2.08 0.94 -13.05
CA HIS A 108 0.65 0.86 -13.30
C HIS A 108 -0.13 0.79 -11.99
N GLY A 109 -0.18 1.91 -11.26
CA GLY A 109 -1.26 2.17 -10.30
C GLY A 109 -0.87 2.11 -8.83
N ALA A 110 -1.11 3.23 -8.16
CA ALA A 110 -1.51 3.26 -6.76
C ALA A 110 -2.70 2.27 -6.54
N PRO A 111 -2.87 1.72 -5.33
CA PRO A 111 -4.03 0.88 -5.03
C PRO A 111 -5.33 1.61 -5.35
N ALA A 112 -6.27 0.89 -5.95
CA ALA A 112 -7.61 1.38 -6.27
C ALA A 112 -8.25 2.01 -5.02
N GLY A 113 -8.40 3.33 -5.03
CA GLY A 113 -8.76 4.15 -3.88
C GLY A 113 -8.20 5.58 -3.94
N ALA A 114 -7.27 5.86 -4.84
CA ALA A 114 -7.02 7.22 -5.29
C ALA A 114 -8.17 7.64 -6.22
N ASP A 115 -9.29 8.05 -5.63
CA ASP A 115 -10.30 8.88 -6.29
C ASP A 115 -9.65 10.21 -6.66
N GLY A 116 -8.98 10.22 -7.80
CA GLY A 116 -8.52 11.40 -8.49
C GLY A 116 -9.16 11.38 -9.85
N ASP A 117 -10.27 12.09 -10.00
CA ASP A 117 -10.80 12.60 -11.25
C ASP A 117 -9.65 13.09 -12.13
N VAL A 118 -9.14 12.23 -13.00
CA VAL A 118 -8.38 12.64 -14.17
C VAL A 118 -9.35 12.50 -15.33
N ASP A 119 -10.02 13.62 -15.60
CA ASP A 119 -10.72 13.90 -16.83
C ASP A 119 -9.94 13.29 -18.00
N ALA A 120 -10.54 12.26 -18.59
CA ALA A 120 -10.15 11.73 -19.88
C ALA A 120 -10.53 12.76 -20.95
N GLU A 121 -9.85 13.90 -20.98
CA GLU A 121 -9.83 14.80 -22.13
C GLU A 121 -8.88 14.16 -23.17
N SER A 122 -9.32 13.03 -23.72
CA SER A 122 -8.87 12.55 -25.02
C SER A 122 -9.55 13.41 -26.07
N GLU A 123 -9.03 14.61 -26.30
CA GLU A 123 -9.41 15.44 -27.46
C GLU A 123 -8.21 15.55 -28.41
N ASP A 124 -8.15 14.56 -29.29
CA ASP A 124 -8.09 14.78 -30.74
C ASP A 124 -7.31 16.03 -31.21
N ALA A 125 -5.97 15.93 -31.22
CA ALA A 125 -5.14 16.80 -32.05
C ALA A 125 -5.15 16.27 -33.50
N ALA A 126 -6.29 16.38 -34.17
CA ALA A 126 -6.40 16.25 -35.62
C ALA A 126 -7.15 17.46 -36.21
N ASP A 127 -6.67 18.68 -35.91
CA ASP A 127 -7.13 19.89 -36.60
C ASP A 127 -6.18 20.24 -37.75
N ASP A 128 -6.55 19.71 -38.91
CA ASP A 128 -6.70 20.44 -40.17
C ASP A 128 -5.94 21.79 -40.29
N LEU A 129 -4.70 21.76 -40.78
CA LEU A 129 -4.16 22.88 -41.55
C LEU A 129 -4.15 22.51 -43.03
N ALA A 130 -5.33 22.68 -43.60
CA ALA A 130 -5.62 23.29 -44.89
C ALA A 130 -4.42 23.48 -45.85
N SER A 131 -4.62 22.91 -47.03
CA SER A 131 -3.87 23.15 -48.25
C SER A 131 -3.85 24.63 -48.64
N ASP A 132 -2.66 25.19 -48.90
CA ASP A 132 -2.51 26.43 -49.67
C ASP A 132 -1.66 26.15 -50.92
N PRO A 133 -2.27 26.00 -52.11
CA PRO A 133 -1.53 26.04 -53.36
C PRO A 133 -1.40 27.49 -53.83
N CYS A 134 -0.27 28.13 -53.53
CA CYS A 134 0.11 29.34 -54.26
C CYS A 134 0.66 28.96 -55.66
N GLU A 135 -0.25 28.90 -56.64
CA GLU A 135 0.01 29.08 -58.07
C GLU A 135 0.34 30.54 -58.40
N GLY A 136 1.18 30.75 -59.43
CA GLY A 136 1.28 31.98 -60.23
C GLY A 136 2.39 32.95 -59.78
N GLY A 137 3.48 33.13 -60.53
CA GLY A 137 3.53 33.90 -61.79
C GLY A 137 4.00 35.32 -61.42
N GLU A 138 5.24 35.71 -61.67
CA GLU A 138 5.76 36.25 -62.95
C GLU A 138 7.30 36.29 -62.98
#